data_AF-A0A9E1ZIN8-F1
#
_entry.id   AF-A0A9E1ZIN8-F1
#
_cell.length_a   1.000
_cell.length_b   1.000
_cell.length_c   1.000
_cell.angle_alpha   90.00
_cell.angle_beta   90.00
_cell.angle_gamma   90.00
#
_symmetry.space_group_name_H-M   'P 1'
#
loop_
_entity.id
_entity.type
_entity.pdbx_description
1 polymer ?
#
loop_
_entity_poly.entity_id
_entity_poly.type
_entity_poly.pdbx_seq_one_letter_code
_entity_poly.pdbx_strand_id
1 'polypeptide(L)'
;MSDAPLGQAPIEGIQLPTTIDITFDDIIRNPDVGSTGSLMFDGTRAHVALPDDIPQIFSDGEAITVEYWFKGESLQSAVRWQDGQYFVAGWNGLHIISTDGGTGAGISVGPAIDGKWHLVVMTWEVDMVDGFKSYLDGELVAQRDSGPELLPLINGQAYLGAYQGTSEFTKGQLDEVRLWETVRSQQQLKEWMNKPLGDNADGLLAYYQFDESSGDELPDASGNEFQGTLKNMTDANWAPGAGEAFTVVGPKGQFAPGTFGIEGADIESVEYLGDNRSVQIVAYGIESKEAKVTINGIRDAGNNEIAADTILVVPVEQEGGSVEPPVVMITKSAGVLIIDTTGGTLQSAPSVIGPWKNVDTPLQLNLNELDAAGFFRAVVE
;
A
#
# COMPACT_ATOMS: atom_id res chain seq x y z
N MET A 1 25.69 -23.32 57.81
CA MET A 1 25.30 -21.92 57.63
C MET A 1 26.26 -21.32 56.62
N SER A 2 25.75 -21.00 55.43
CA SER A 2 26.42 -20.07 54.52
C SER A 2 25.52 -18.85 54.45
N ASP A 3 25.92 -17.76 55.09
CA ASP A 3 25.25 -16.45 55.08
C ASP A 3 25.53 -15.71 53.76
N ALA A 4 25.30 -16.37 52.63
CA ALA A 4 25.25 -15.68 51.34
C ALA A 4 23.79 -15.27 51.10
N PRO A 5 23.48 -13.97 50.90
CA PRO A 5 22.16 -13.59 50.44
C PRO A 5 21.90 -14.28 49.10
N LEU A 6 20.79 -15.01 49.01
CA LEU A 6 20.31 -15.58 47.76
C LEU A 6 19.91 -14.41 46.84
N GLY A 7 20.86 -14.00 46.00
CA GLY A 7 20.70 -13.22 44.76
C GLY A 7 19.78 -12.00 44.78
N GLN A 8 20.37 -10.80 44.79
CA GLN A 8 19.84 -9.71 43.97
C GLN A 8 20.18 -10.06 42.52
N ALA A 9 19.20 -10.47 41.73
CA ALA A 9 19.35 -10.49 40.28
C ALA A 9 18.57 -9.28 39.75
N PRO A 10 19.24 -8.31 39.09
CA PRO A 10 18.54 -7.44 38.14
C PRO A 10 17.82 -8.36 37.15
N ILE A 11 16.58 -8.04 36.79
CA ILE A 11 15.93 -8.68 35.65
C ILE A 11 16.66 -8.14 34.41
N GLU A 12 17.82 -8.70 34.08
CA GLU A 12 18.50 -8.46 32.81
C GLU A 12 17.59 -8.97 31.69
N GLY A 13 17.25 -8.11 30.73
CA GLY A 13 16.66 -8.53 29.46
C GLY A 13 15.27 -7.99 29.10
N ILE A 14 14.68 -7.06 29.85
CA ILE A 14 13.49 -6.34 29.36
C ILE A 14 13.96 -5.11 28.58
N GLN A 15 13.99 -5.22 27.25
CA GLN A 15 14.09 -4.07 26.36
C GLN A 15 12.71 -3.44 26.26
N LEU A 16 12.60 -2.13 26.49
CA LEU A 16 11.36 -1.39 26.29
C LEU A 16 11.22 -1.04 24.80
N PRO A 17 10.00 -1.08 24.25
CA PRO A 17 9.76 -0.61 22.90
C PRO A 17 10.09 0.88 22.84
N THR A 18 10.77 1.28 21.77
CA THR A 18 11.16 2.65 21.49
C THR A 18 10.50 3.06 20.19
N THR A 19 9.77 4.17 20.22
CA THR A 19 9.15 4.76 19.04
C THR A 19 10.14 5.72 18.37
N ILE A 20 10.30 5.59 17.06
CA ILE A 20 11.09 6.49 16.22
C ILE A 20 10.16 7.05 15.15
N ASP A 21 10.02 8.37 15.09
CA ASP A 21 9.29 9.03 14.02
C ASP A 21 10.28 9.64 13.02
N ILE A 22 10.08 9.34 11.74
CA ILE A 22 10.87 9.86 10.63
C ILE A 22 9.92 10.64 9.72
N THR A 23 10.22 11.92 9.47
CA THR A 23 9.47 12.73 8.51
C THR A 23 10.39 13.11 7.35
N PHE A 24 9.91 12.91 6.13
CA PHE A 24 10.62 13.21 4.90
C PHE A 24 10.24 14.59 4.36
N ASP A 25 11.18 15.20 3.62
CA ASP A 25 11.00 16.51 2.98
C ASP A 25 10.04 16.45 1.78
N ASP A 26 9.66 15.26 1.33
CA ASP A 26 8.66 15.03 0.29
C ASP A 26 7.72 13.85 0.63
N ILE A 27 6.66 13.66 -0.15
CA ILE A 27 5.81 12.46 -0.10
C ILE A 27 6.68 11.24 -0.40
N ILE A 28 6.54 10.20 0.42
CA ILE A 28 7.25 8.94 0.24
C ILE A 28 6.32 7.87 -0.32
N ARG A 29 6.83 7.11 -1.29
CA ARG A 29 6.11 6.01 -1.93
C ARG A 29 6.84 4.70 -1.72
N ASN A 30 6.03 3.64 -1.70
CA ASN A 30 6.49 2.27 -1.64
C ASN A 30 6.40 1.64 -3.04
N PRO A 31 7.52 1.15 -3.62
CA PRO A 31 7.50 0.59 -4.98
C PRO A 31 6.76 -0.74 -5.12
N ASP A 32 6.38 -1.41 -4.02
CA ASP A 32 5.65 -2.69 -4.06
C ASP A 32 4.16 -2.58 -3.66
N VAL A 33 3.69 -1.36 -3.35
CA VAL A 33 2.28 -1.10 -3.05
C VAL A 33 1.81 -0.06 -4.07
N GLY A 34 0.96 -0.48 -5.00
CA GLY A 34 0.32 0.42 -5.95
C GLY A 34 -0.38 1.59 -5.26
N SER A 35 -0.49 2.69 -6.02
CA SER A 35 -1.21 3.94 -5.81
C SER A 35 -1.70 4.33 -4.40
N THR A 36 -1.26 5.51 -3.97
CA THR A 36 -1.71 6.25 -2.80
C THR A 36 -2.98 7.06 -3.04
N GLY A 37 -3.38 7.29 -4.30
CA GLY A 37 -4.46 8.19 -4.67
C GLY A 37 -5.38 7.67 -5.78
N SER A 38 -6.54 8.31 -5.93
CA SER A 38 -7.45 8.09 -7.04
C SER A 38 -8.18 9.37 -7.35
N LEU A 39 -8.81 9.43 -8.52
CA LEU A 39 -9.65 10.55 -8.90
C LEU A 39 -11.11 10.14 -8.99
N MET A 40 -11.96 10.87 -8.27
CA MET A 40 -13.40 10.66 -8.21
C MET A 40 -14.12 11.35 -9.38
N PHE A 41 -14.86 10.54 -10.14
CA PHE A 41 -15.78 10.95 -11.18
C PHE A 41 -17.21 10.88 -10.67
N ASP A 42 -17.93 12.01 -10.71
CA ASP A 42 -19.21 12.20 -10.02
C ASP A 42 -20.43 11.69 -10.79
N GLY A 43 -20.25 11.18 -12.01
CA GLY A 43 -21.33 10.79 -12.91
C GLY A 43 -22.08 11.96 -13.54
N THR A 44 -21.58 13.20 -13.45
CA THR A 44 -22.27 14.38 -13.98
C THR A 44 -21.47 15.24 -14.92
N ARG A 45 -20.24 15.66 -14.57
CA ARG A 45 -19.44 16.55 -15.42
C ARG A 45 -17.95 16.50 -15.17
N ALA A 46 -17.52 15.88 -14.08
CA ALA A 46 -16.11 15.70 -13.76
C ALA A 46 -15.47 14.79 -14.82
N HIS A 47 -14.41 15.26 -15.47
CA HIS A 47 -13.66 14.47 -16.46
C HIS A 47 -12.23 14.98 -16.60
N VAL A 48 -11.39 14.17 -17.25
CA VAL A 48 -10.03 14.56 -17.67
C VAL A 48 -9.97 14.58 -19.19
N ALA A 49 -9.47 15.67 -19.74
CA ALA A 49 -9.17 15.79 -21.17
C ALA A 49 -7.71 15.37 -21.39
N LEU A 50 -7.47 14.37 -22.23
CA LEU A 50 -6.11 13.92 -22.58
C LEU A 50 -5.56 14.76 -23.75
N PRO A 51 -4.24 14.87 -23.93
CA PRO A 51 -3.65 15.52 -25.09
C PRO A 51 -4.15 14.92 -26.42
N ASP A 52 -4.34 15.77 -27.44
CA ASP A 52 -4.82 15.37 -28.76
C ASP A 52 -3.85 14.43 -29.50
N ASP A 53 -2.58 14.41 -29.09
CA ASP A 53 -1.55 13.54 -29.67
C ASP A 53 -1.81 12.06 -29.36
N ILE A 54 -2.34 11.73 -28.18
CA ILE A 54 -2.56 10.34 -27.78
C ILE A 54 -3.53 9.61 -28.74
N PRO A 55 -4.75 10.10 -29.04
CA PRO A 55 -5.63 9.45 -30.01
C PRO A 55 -5.04 9.41 -31.42
N GLN A 56 -4.19 10.37 -31.80
CA GLN A 56 -3.52 10.37 -33.10
C GLN A 56 -2.46 9.29 -33.20
N ILE A 57 -1.69 9.03 -32.13
CA ILE A 57 -0.66 7.99 -32.10
C ILE A 57 -1.28 6.60 -32.20
N PHE A 58 -2.40 6.36 -31.51
CA PHE A 58 -3.12 5.08 -31.61
C PHE A 58 -3.89 4.89 -32.91
N SER A 59 -4.17 5.96 -33.66
CA SER A 59 -4.88 5.86 -34.93
C SER A 59 -4.05 5.06 -35.96
N ASP A 60 -4.69 4.14 -36.68
CA ASP A 60 -4.03 3.19 -37.58
C ASP A 60 -2.99 2.26 -36.89
N GLY A 61 -3.04 2.14 -35.56
CA GLY A 61 -2.22 1.21 -34.80
C GLY A 61 -2.58 -0.26 -35.02
N GLU A 62 -1.60 -1.14 -34.83
CA GLU A 62 -1.76 -2.60 -34.96
C GLU A 62 -2.12 -3.29 -33.63
N ALA A 63 -1.87 -2.62 -32.50
CA ALA A 63 -2.11 -3.16 -31.17
C ALA A 63 -2.37 -2.06 -30.15
N ILE A 64 -3.03 -2.44 -29.04
CA ILE A 64 -3.24 -1.57 -27.88
C ILE A 64 -3.55 -2.38 -26.63
N THR A 65 -3.10 -1.87 -25.48
CA THR A 65 -3.62 -2.26 -24.16
C THR A 65 -4.09 -1.02 -23.40
N VAL A 66 -5.32 -1.06 -22.88
CA VAL A 66 -5.86 -0.08 -21.94
C VAL A 66 -6.04 -0.78 -20.60
N GLU A 67 -5.35 -0.30 -19.57
CA GLU A 67 -5.37 -0.85 -18.21
C GLU A 67 -5.76 0.27 -17.24
N TYR A 68 -6.67 0.01 -16.31
CA TYR A 68 -7.02 0.95 -15.26
C TYR A 68 -7.62 0.23 -14.05
N TRP A 69 -7.34 0.75 -12.86
CA TRP A 69 -8.08 0.38 -11.67
C TRP A 69 -9.38 1.18 -11.60
N PHE A 70 -10.48 0.50 -11.29
CA PHE A 70 -11.80 1.11 -11.18
C PHE A 70 -12.52 0.66 -9.91
N LYS A 71 -13.21 1.61 -9.27
CA LYS A 71 -14.15 1.36 -8.16
C LYS A 71 -15.36 2.25 -8.31
N GLY A 72 -16.54 1.68 -8.52
CA GLY A 72 -17.73 2.52 -8.63
C GLY A 72 -18.97 1.82 -9.12
N GLU A 73 -19.92 2.64 -9.55
CA GLU A 73 -21.26 2.21 -9.98
C GLU A 73 -21.38 2.15 -11.51
N SER A 74 -20.58 2.95 -12.23
CA SER A 74 -20.66 3.07 -13.69
C SER A 74 -19.28 3.30 -14.30
N LEU A 75 -18.79 2.30 -15.03
CA LEU A 75 -17.55 2.35 -15.85
C LEU A 75 -17.76 3.05 -17.22
N GLN A 76 -18.92 3.67 -17.42
CA GLN A 76 -19.26 4.39 -18.64
C GLN A 76 -18.22 5.48 -18.93
N SER A 77 -17.51 5.38 -20.04
CA SER A 77 -16.46 6.31 -20.46
C SER A 77 -15.26 6.40 -19.51
N ALA A 78 -14.95 5.34 -18.76
CA ALA A 78 -13.77 5.30 -17.88
C ALA A 78 -12.50 5.74 -18.64
N VAL A 79 -12.26 5.15 -19.81
CA VAL A 79 -11.34 5.67 -20.83
C VAL A 79 -12.07 5.71 -22.18
N ARG A 80 -12.19 6.89 -22.77
CA ARG A 80 -13.05 7.13 -23.95
C ARG A 80 -12.26 7.72 -25.11
N TRP A 81 -12.23 6.99 -26.23
CA TRP A 81 -11.68 7.45 -27.51
C TRP A 81 -12.79 7.53 -28.54
N GLN A 82 -13.33 8.72 -28.74
CA GLN A 82 -14.42 8.85 -29.70
C GLN A 82 -14.73 10.26 -30.15
N ASP A 83 -14.67 10.43 -31.46
CA ASP A 83 -15.22 11.58 -32.19
C ASP A 83 -16.02 11.18 -33.45
N GLY A 84 -15.95 9.91 -33.86
CA GLY A 84 -16.61 9.36 -35.05
C GLY A 84 -16.68 7.83 -35.06
N GLN A 85 -15.68 7.15 -35.68
CA GLN A 85 -15.50 5.69 -35.58
C GLN A 85 -15.08 5.31 -34.13
N TYR A 86 -15.15 4.05 -33.72
CA TYR A 86 -15.18 3.73 -32.27
C TYR A 86 -13.92 3.05 -31.75
N PHE A 87 -13.33 3.61 -30.71
CA PHE A 87 -12.47 2.85 -29.81
C PHE A 87 -12.79 3.22 -28.35
N VAL A 88 -13.69 2.52 -27.68
CA VAL A 88 -14.21 2.94 -26.36
C VAL A 88 -13.88 1.89 -25.30
N ALA A 89 -13.17 2.25 -24.24
CA ALA A 89 -12.76 1.32 -23.18
C ALA A 89 -13.63 1.49 -21.92
N GLY A 90 -14.94 1.25 -22.10
CA GLY A 90 -15.97 1.23 -21.07
C GLY A 90 -17.30 1.80 -21.58
N TRP A 91 -18.19 0.95 -22.11
CA TRP A 91 -19.53 1.37 -22.55
C TRP A 91 -20.56 0.29 -22.20
N ASN A 92 -21.48 0.60 -21.29
CA ASN A 92 -22.53 -0.33 -20.85
C ASN A 92 -22.00 -1.74 -20.47
N GLY A 93 -20.87 -1.81 -19.76
CA GLY A 93 -20.22 -3.06 -19.36
C GLY A 93 -19.41 -3.77 -20.46
N LEU A 94 -19.18 -3.11 -21.60
CA LEU A 94 -18.46 -3.65 -22.74
C LEU A 94 -17.19 -2.84 -23.07
N HIS A 95 -16.20 -3.55 -23.58
CA HIS A 95 -15.08 -3.02 -24.37
C HIS A 95 -15.45 -3.06 -25.85
N ILE A 96 -15.27 -1.96 -26.58
CA ILE A 96 -15.73 -1.82 -27.97
C ILE A 96 -14.65 -1.23 -28.86
N ILE A 97 -14.44 -1.86 -30.02
CA ILE A 97 -13.54 -1.40 -31.07
C ILE A 97 -14.28 -1.57 -32.39
N SER A 98 -14.46 -0.53 -33.20
CA SER A 98 -15.29 -0.63 -34.42
C SER A 98 -14.69 -1.50 -35.51
N THR A 99 -13.38 -1.70 -35.50
CA THR A 99 -12.63 -2.50 -36.49
C THR A 99 -12.44 -3.96 -36.05
N ASP A 100 -13.09 -4.39 -34.97
CA ASP A 100 -12.93 -5.69 -34.32
C ASP A 100 -13.51 -6.93 -35.04
N GLY A 101 -13.66 -6.89 -36.36
CA GLY A 101 -14.14 -8.04 -37.14
C GLY A 101 -15.66 -8.16 -37.29
N GLY A 102 -16.40 -7.07 -37.09
CA GLY A 102 -17.68 -6.87 -37.78
C GLY A 102 -18.97 -7.33 -37.08
N THR A 103 -18.99 -7.47 -35.76
CA THR A 103 -20.24 -7.80 -35.04
C THR A 103 -20.99 -6.57 -34.50
N GLY A 104 -20.31 -5.42 -34.36
CA GLY A 104 -20.84 -4.25 -33.65
C GLY A 104 -21.12 -4.50 -32.16
N ALA A 105 -20.78 -5.69 -31.66
CA ALA A 105 -20.95 -6.12 -30.28
C ALA A 105 -19.55 -6.20 -29.64
N GLY A 106 -19.33 -5.36 -28.63
CA GLY A 106 -18.13 -5.41 -27.81
C GLY A 106 -18.00 -6.72 -27.03
N ILE A 107 -16.92 -6.83 -26.26
CA ILE A 107 -16.69 -7.95 -25.34
C ILE A 107 -16.95 -7.51 -23.90
N SER A 108 -17.41 -8.46 -23.05
CA SER A 108 -17.78 -8.18 -21.66
C SER A 108 -16.57 -7.79 -20.81
N VAL A 109 -16.70 -6.70 -20.05
CA VAL A 109 -15.75 -6.28 -19.01
C VAL A 109 -15.81 -7.20 -17.79
N GLY A 110 -16.98 -7.80 -17.52
CA GLY A 110 -17.24 -8.59 -16.31
C GLY A 110 -17.80 -7.74 -15.16
N PRO A 111 -17.89 -8.31 -13.94
CA PRO A 111 -18.57 -7.68 -12.80
C PRO A 111 -17.71 -6.63 -12.08
N ALA A 112 -17.28 -5.56 -12.77
CA ALA A 112 -16.38 -4.53 -12.22
C ALA A 112 -17.09 -3.40 -11.42
N ILE A 113 -18.42 -3.45 -11.28
CA ILE A 113 -19.23 -2.36 -10.69
C ILE A 113 -19.83 -2.72 -9.32
N ASP A 114 -19.16 -3.57 -8.55
CA ASP A 114 -19.62 -4.05 -7.23
C ASP A 114 -19.26 -3.09 -6.06
N GLY A 115 -18.63 -1.96 -6.38
CA GLY A 115 -18.16 -0.96 -5.41
C GLY A 115 -16.79 -1.25 -4.80
N LYS A 116 -16.08 -2.28 -5.26
CA LYS A 116 -14.68 -2.57 -4.90
C LYS A 116 -13.73 -2.18 -6.03
N TRP A 117 -12.45 -2.12 -5.69
CA TRP A 117 -11.38 -1.93 -6.64
C TRP A 117 -11.20 -3.18 -7.50
N HIS A 118 -11.18 -2.96 -8.80
CA HIS A 118 -10.89 -3.98 -9.80
C HIS A 118 -9.90 -3.47 -10.82
N LEU A 119 -8.95 -4.33 -11.22
CA LEU A 119 -8.14 -4.06 -12.41
C LEU A 119 -8.97 -4.43 -13.64
N VAL A 120 -9.27 -3.44 -14.48
CA VAL A 120 -9.96 -3.64 -15.76
C VAL A 120 -8.95 -3.47 -16.89
N VAL A 121 -8.87 -4.47 -17.77
CA VAL A 121 -7.92 -4.44 -18.90
C VAL A 121 -8.60 -4.83 -20.20
N MET A 122 -8.32 -4.08 -21.25
CA MET A 122 -8.64 -4.39 -22.63
C MET A 122 -7.34 -4.57 -23.43
N THR A 123 -7.22 -5.64 -24.19
CA THR A 123 -6.11 -5.82 -25.16
C THR A 123 -6.66 -6.09 -26.54
N TRP A 124 -6.05 -5.51 -27.57
CA TRP A 124 -6.40 -5.76 -28.97
C TRP A 124 -5.16 -5.82 -29.85
N GLU A 125 -5.13 -6.73 -30.82
CA GLU A 125 -4.10 -6.88 -31.87
C GLU A 125 -4.79 -7.21 -33.19
N VAL A 126 -4.36 -6.61 -34.30
CA VAL A 126 -4.95 -6.79 -35.63
C VAL A 126 -4.74 -8.21 -36.19
N ASP A 127 -5.72 -8.73 -36.94
CA ASP A 127 -5.67 -10.01 -37.67
C ASP A 127 -5.17 -11.22 -36.86
N MET A 128 -5.62 -11.33 -35.60
CA MET A 128 -5.09 -12.28 -34.63
C MET A 128 -6.20 -13.15 -34.03
N VAL A 129 -5.93 -14.46 -33.94
CA VAL A 129 -6.79 -15.41 -33.21
C VAL A 129 -6.77 -15.05 -31.73
N ASP A 130 -7.95 -14.91 -31.15
CA ASP A 130 -8.14 -14.34 -29.82
C ASP A 130 -7.52 -12.93 -29.66
N GLY A 131 -7.37 -12.17 -30.74
CA GLY A 131 -6.72 -10.86 -30.74
C GLY A 131 -7.39 -9.82 -29.85
N PHE A 132 -8.71 -9.92 -29.59
CA PHE A 132 -9.45 -8.99 -28.72
C PHE A 132 -9.80 -9.66 -27.39
N LYS A 133 -9.26 -9.16 -26.27
CA LYS A 133 -9.47 -9.74 -24.93
C LYS A 133 -9.83 -8.69 -23.89
N SER A 134 -10.58 -9.15 -22.88
CA SER A 134 -10.91 -8.40 -21.67
C SER A 134 -10.46 -9.20 -20.46
N TYR A 135 -9.81 -8.53 -19.51
CA TYR A 135 -9.42 -9.10 -18.24
C TYR A 135 -10.02 -8.31 -17.08
N LEU A 136 -10.32 -9.02 -15.99
CA LEU A 136 -10.73 -8.45 -14.71
C LEU A 136 -9.87 -9.09 -13.62
N ASP A 137 -9.18 -8.27 -12.82
CA ASP A 137 -8.26 -8.71 -11.76
C ASP A 137 -7.17 -9.67 -12.26
N GLY A 138 -6.68 -9.41 -13.47
CA GLY A 138 -5.69 -10.25 -14.16
C GLY A 138 -6.23 -11.57 -14.71
N GLU A 139 -7.52 -11.88 -14.56
CA GLU A 139 -8.16 -13.07 -15.13
C GLU A 139 -8.89 -12.77 -16.44
N LEU A 140 -8.76 -13.66 -17.42
CA LEU A 140 -9.44 -13.53 -18.71
C LEU A 140 -10.96 -13.67 -18.53
N VAL A 141 -11.72 -12.65 -18.96
CA VAL A 141 -13.19 -12.62 -18.86
C VAL A 141 -13.85 -12.96 -20.19
N ALA A 142 -13.35 -12.37 -21.27
CA ALA A 142 -13.92 -12.52 -22.60
C ALA A 142 -12.81 -12.39 -23.66
N GLN A 143 -12.97 -13.11 -24.77
CA GLN A 143 -12.10 -12.97 -25.92
C GLN A 143 -12.82 -13.24 -27.23
N ARG A 144 -12.25 -12.76 -28.33
CA ARG A 144 -12.65 -13.07 -29.70
C ARG A 144 -11.48 -12.82 -30.66
N ASP A 145 -11.51 -13.47 -31.82
CA ASP A 145 -10.67 -13.11 -32.96
C ASP A 145 -10.90 -11.63 -33.35
N SER A 146 -9.81 -10.96 -33.71
CA SER A 146 -9.82 -9.61 -34.27
C SER A 146 -9.91 -9.63 -35.79
N GLY A 147 -10.40 -8.54 -36.37
CA GLY A 147 -10.45 -8.36 -37.83
C GLY A 147 -9.12 -7.88 -38.42
N PRO A 148 -9.01 -7.84 -39.76
CA PRO A 148 -7.80 -7.43 -40.46
C PRO A 148 -7.63 -5.90 -40.60
N GLU A 149 -8.58 -5.12 -40.08
CA GLU A 149 -8.55 -3.66 -40.14
C GLU A 149 -7.82 -3.11 -38.91
N LEU A 150 -6.98 -2.10 -39.12
CA LEU A 150 -6.21 -1.41 -38.06
C LEU A 150 -7.13 -0.68 -37.07
N LEU A 151 -6.56 -0.10 -36.01
CA LEU A 151 -7.31 0.77 -35.11
C LEU A 151 -7.97 1.92 -35.88
N PRO A 152 -9.24 2.25 -35.57
CA PRO A 152 -9.95 3.30 -36.28
C PRO A 152 -9.30 4.65 -36.04
N LEU A 153 -9.26 5.47 -37.08
CA LEU A 153 -8.83 6.86 -36.98
C LEU A 153 -9.75 7.65 -36.03
N ILE A 154 -9.16 8.24 -34.99
CA ILE A 154 -9.82 9.13 -34.02
C ILE A 154 -9.26 10.55 -34.24
N ASN A 155 -10.09 11.49 -34.69
CA ASN A 155 -9.66 12.87 -34.98
C ASN A 155 -10.02 13.85 -33.86
N GLY A 156 -10.47 13.35 -32.72
CA GLY A 156 -10.89 14.17 -31.59
C GLY A 156 -10.24 13.70 -30.31
N GLN A 157 -10.36 14.57 -29.31
CA GLN A 157 -9.73 14.38 -28.02
C GLN A 157 -10.25 13.12 -27.31
N ALA A 158 -9.33 12.43 -26.64
CA ALA A 158 -9.66 11.33 -25.74
C ALA A 158 -9.92 11.86 -24.32
N TYR A 159 -10.77 11.17 -23.58
CA TYR A 159 -11.19 11.61 -22.25
C TYR A 159 -11.15 10.45 -21.26
N LEU A 160 -10.82 10.77 -20.01
CA LEU A 160 -11.16 9.93 -18.87
C LEU A 160 -12.46 10.48 -18.28
N GLY A 161 -13.46 9.61 -18.09
CA GLY A 161 -14.68 9.98 -17.39
C GLY A 161 -15.84 10.55 -18.21
N ALA A 162 -15.70 10.75 -19.52
CA ALA A 162 -16.75 11.39 -20.33
C ALA A 162 -16.69 11.03 -21.83
N TYR A 163 -17.85 11.11 -22.49
CA TYR A 163 -17.93 11.20 -23.95
C TYR A 163 -17.85 12.68 -24.38
N GLN A 164 -16.78 13.01 -25.11
CA GLN A 164 -16.51 14.35 -25.65
C GLN A 164 -16.56 15.47 -24.60
N GLY A 165 -16.28 15.15 -23.33
CA GLY A 165 -16.41 16.09 -22.21
C GLY A 165 -17.83 16.59 -21.93
N THR A 166 -18.88 16.00 -22.52
CA THR A 166 -20.25 16.55 -22.49
C THR A 166 -21.34 15.59 -22.01
N SER A 167 -21.14 14.28 -22.11
CA SER A 167 -22.16 13.29 -21.74
C SER A 167 -21.55 11.93 -21.37
N GLU A 168 -22.40 10.94 -21.06
CA GLU A 168 -22.00 9.55 -20.73
C GLU A 168 -20.90 9.48 -19.67
N PHE A 169 -21.11 10.16 -18.54
CA PHE A 169 -20.10 10.31 -17.52
C PHE A 169 -19.87 9.05 -16.68
N THR A 170 -18.61 8.81 -16.30
CA THR A 170 -18.22 7.79 -15.33
C THR A 170 -18.72 8.18 -13.95
N LYS A 171 -19.18 7.18 -13.17
CA LYS A 171 -19.52 7.35 -11.75
C LYS A 171 -18.73 6.34 -10.93
N GLY A 172 -17.63 6.79 -10.34
CA GLY A 172 -16.66 5.95 -9.65
C GLY A 172 -15.33 6.65 -9.43
N GLN A 173 -14.31 5.87 -9.11
CA GLN A 173 -12.92 6.28 -8.96
C GLN A 173 -12.09 5.56 -10.02
N LEU A 174 -11.14 6.28 -10.61
CA LEU A 174 -10.10 5.73 -11.46
C LEU A 174 -8.74 5.89 -10.79
N ASP A 175 -7.89 4.93 -11.07
CA ASP A 175 -6.53 4.87 -10.58
C ASP A 175 -5.66 4.11 -11.59
N GLU A 176 -4.34 4.37 -11.61
CA GLU A 176 -3.34 3.62 -12.37
C GLU A 176 -3.71 3.38 -13.86
N VAL A 177 -4.14 4.44 -14.55
CA VAL A 177 -4.52 4.35 -15.98
C VAL A 177 -3.24 4.25 -16.82
N ARG A 178 -3.08 3.12 -17.54
CA ARG A 178 -1.93 2.85 -18.41
C ARG A 178 -2.40 2.58 -19.83
N LEU A 179 -1.74 3.23 -20.78
CA LEU A 179 -2.04 3.16 -22.20
C LEU A 179 -0.81 2.63 -22.93
N TRP A 180 -0.93 1.48 -23.57
CA TRP A 180 0.18 0.80 -24.24
C TRP A 180 -0.07 0.63 -25.73
N GLU A 181 0.97 0.80 -26.54
CA GLU A 181 1.00 0.51 -27.99
C GLU A 181 1.23 -0.99 -28.29
N THR A 182 1.36 -1.81 -27.24
CA THR A 182 1.61 -3.25 -27.35
C THR A 182 0.57 -4.06 -26.58
N VAL A 183 0.37 -5.33 -26.95
CA VAL A 183 -0.46 -6.26 -26.19
C VAL A 183 0.30 -6.75 -24.95
N ARG A 184 -0.29 -6.52 -23.78
CA ARG A 184 0.20 -7.09 -22.52
C ARG A 184 -0.32 -8.51 -22.35
N SER A 185 0.58 -9.45 -22.08
CA SER A 185 0.20 -10.83 -21.76
C SER A 185 -0.46 -10.91 -20.37
N GLN A 186 -1.31 -11.92 -20.15
CA GLN A 186 -1.93 -12.14 -18.84
C GLN A 186 -0.89 -12.27 -17.70
N GLN A 187 0.26 -12.89 -17.98
CA GLN A 187 1.35 -13.00 -17.00
C GLN A 187 1.91 -11.62 -16.63
N GLN A 188 2.18 -10.76 -17.62
CA GLN A 188 2.64 -9.39 -17.38
C GLN A 188 1.60 -8.58 -16.60
N LEU A 189 0.30 -8.72 -16.93
CA LEU A 189 -0.76 -8.05 -16.18
C LEU A 189 -0.73 -8.45 -14.71
N LYS A 190 -0.69 -9.76 -14.40
CA LYS A 190 -0.62 -10.24 -13.02
C LYS A 190 0.65 -9.83 -12.29
N GLU A 191 1.77 -9.74 -13.00
CA GLU A 191 3.06 -9.36 -12.42
C GLU A 191 3.13 -7.87 -12.07
N TRP A 192 2.49 -7.01 -12.87
CA TRP A 192 2.62 -5.55 -12.80
C TRP A 192 1.35 -4.83 -12.30
N MET A 193 0.24 -5.52 -12.08
CA MET A 193 -1.03 -4.90 -11.65
C MET A 193 -0.98 -4.16 -10.32
N ASN A 194 -0.07 -4.57 -9.42
CA ASN A 194 0.08 -3.99 -8.08
C ASN A 194 1.41 -3.23 -7.91
N LYS A 195 2.08 -2.89 -9.01
CA LYS A 195 3.39 -2.24 -9.00
C LYS A 195 3.38 -1.03 -9.93
N PRO A 196 3.98 0.11 -9.55
CA PRO A 196 4.24 1.16 -10.49
C PRO A 196 5.22 0.68 -11.58
N LEU A 197 5.11 1.30 -12.75
CA LEU A 197 6.04 1.08 -13.85
C LEU A 197 7.20 2.08 -13.74
N GLY A 198 8.41 1.66 -14.13
CA GLY A 198 9.56 2.57 -14.23
C GLY A 198 9.64 3.28 -15.58
N ASP A 199 10.53 4.27 -15.67
CA ASP A 199 10.67 5.26 -16.75
C ASP A 199 11.03 4.72 -18.17
N ASN A 200 11.01 3.40 -18.40
CA ASN A 200 11.32 2.78 -19.69
C ASN A 200 10.54 1.49 -19.91
N ALA A 201 9.25 1.49 -19.60
CA ALA A 201 8.39 0.37 -19.94
C ALA A 201 8.15 0.33 -21.46
N ASP A 202 8.86 -0.54 -22.17
CA ASP A 202 8.76 -0.67 -23.64
C ASP A 202 7.29 -0.77 -24.10
N GLY A 203 6.89 0.15 -24.98
CA GLY A 203 5.55 0.24 -25.55
C GLY A 203 4.50 0.90 -24.65
N LEU A 204 4.87 1.52 -23.53
CA LEU A 204 4.01 2.38 -22.73
C LEU A 204 3.96 3.79 -23.34
N LEU A 205 2.76 4.26 -23.68
CA LEU A 205 2.56 5.59 -24.25
C LEU A 205 2.24 6.63 -23.18
N ALA A 206 1.36 6.30 -22.24
CA ALA A 206 1.01 7.21 -21.14
C ALA A 206 0.64 6.42 -19.88
N TYR A 207 0.95 6.99 -18.72
CA TYR A 207 0.70 6.38 -17.42
C TYR A 207 0.30 7.43 -16.38
N TYR A 208 -0.94 7.37 -15.92
CA TYR A 208 -1.48 8.28 -14.92
C TYR A 208 -1.67 7.53 -13.59
N GLN A 209 -0.94 7.96 -12.57
CA GLN A 209 -0.92 7.33 -11.24
C GLN A 209 -2.02 7.83 -10.31
N PHE A 210 -2.55 9.03 -10.52
CA PHE A 210 -3.57 9.65 -9.67
C PHE A 210 -3.16 9.83 -8.20
N ASP A 211 -1.85 9.98 -7.96
CA ASP A 211 -1.26 10.11 -6.63
C ASP A 211 -1.20 11.58 -6.15
N GLU A 212 -1.74 12.51 -6.92
CA GLU A 212 -1.83 13.91 -6.54
C GLU A 212 -2.92 14.13 -5.49
N SER A 213 -2.79 15.22 -4.74
CA SER A 213 -3.77 15.63 -3.71
C SER A 213 -4.47 16.95 -4.03
N SER A 214 -4.05 17.64 -5.09
CA SER A 214 -4.61 18.93 -5.51
C SER A 214 -4.19 19.28 -6.93
N GLY A 215 -4.87 20.28 -7.51
CA GLY A 215 -4.51 20.87 -8.81
C GLY A 215 -5.42 20.42 -9.95
N ASP A 216 -5.16 21.01 -11.13
CA ASP A 216 -5.99 20.89 -12.33
C ASP A 216 -5.32 20.07 -13.45
N GLU A 217 -4.17 19.45 -13.17
CA GLU A 217 -3.40 18.63 -14.11
C GLU A 217 -3.28 17.20 -13.58
N LEU A 218 -3.26 16.23 -14.50
CA LEU A 218 -3.01 14.82 -14.23
C LEU A 218 -1.66 14.45 -14.87
N PRO A 219 -0.59 14.31 -14.07
CA PRO A 219 0.74 14.01 -14.58
C PRO A 219 0.84 12.62 -15.25
N ASP A 220 1.57 12.58 -16.35
CA ASP A 220 2.02 11.39 -17.07
C ASP A 220 3.39 10.95 -16.54
N ALA A 221 3.40 9.80 -15.87
CA ALA A 221 4.57 9.15 -15.32
C ALA A 221 5.32 8.27 -16.34
N SER A 222 4.88 8.22 -17.61
CA SER A 222 5.55 7.44 -18.65
C SER A 222 6.87 8.07 -19.13
N GLY A 223 7.06 9.37 -18.89
CA GLY A 223 8.16 10.16 -19.43
C GLY A 223 7.91 10.76 -20.82
N ASN A 224 6.72 10.57 -21.40
CA ASN A 224 6.35 11.09 -22.71
C ASN A 224 5.62 12.44 -22.68
N GLU A 225 5.46 13.04 -21.50
CA GLU A 225 4.90 14.39 -21.28
C GLU A 225 3.42 14.55 -21.69
N PHE A 226 2.62 13.48 -21.67
CA PHE A 226 1.21 13.53 -22.04
C PHE A 226 0.28 13.93 -20.88
N GLN A 227 0.48 15.10 -20.28
CA GLN A 227 -0.31 15.55 -19.12
C GLN A 227 -1.82 15.67 -19.45
N GLY A 228 -2.67 15.09 -18.60
CA GLY A 228 -4.11 15.28 -18.66
C GLY A 228 -4.54 16.59 -18.02
N THR A 229 -5.67 17.17 -18.47
CA THR A 229 -6.26 18.36 -17.84
C THR A 229 -7.59 18.02 -17.19
N LEU A 230 -7.71 18.26 -15.88
CA LEU A 230 -8.96 18.07 -15.13
C LEU A 230 -9.98 19.15 -15.51
N LYS A 231 -11.24 18.75 -15.65
CA LYS A 231 -12.36 19.62 -16.04
C LYS A 231 -13.55 19.40 -15.12
N ASN A 232 -14.09 20.51 -14.62
CA ASN A 232 -15.20 20.51 -13.66
C ASN A 232 -14.91 19.69 -12.38
N MET A 233 -13.66 19.73 -11.94
CA MET A 233 -13.17 19.07 -10.74
C MET A 233 -12.60 20.13 -9.77
N THR A 234 -12.46 19.73 -8.52
CA THR A 234 -11.81 20.50 -7.45
C THR A 234 -10.93 19.55 -6.65
N ASP A 235 -10.15 20.06 -5.70
CA ASP A 235 -9.33 19.20 -4.84
C ASP A 235 -10.14 18.13 -4.08
N ALA A 236 -11.45 18.34 -3.89
CA ALA A 236 -12.36 17.35 -3.30
C ALA A 236 -12.61 16.10 -4.16
N ASN A 237 -12.15 16.10 -5.42
CA ASN A 237 -12.22 14.94 -6.30
C ASN A 237 -11.06 13.96 -6.06
N TRP A 238 -9.96 14.39 -5.47
CA TRP A 238 -8.88 13.48 -5.08
C TRP A 238 -9.32 12.62 -3.89
N ALA A 239 -9.04 11.32 -3.96
CA ALA A 239 -9.45 10.32 -2.98
C ALA A 239 -8.33 9.28 -2.76
N PRO A 240 -8.43 8.40 -1.74
CA PRO A 240 -7.49 7.28 -1.60
C PRO A 240 -7.57 6.28 -2.77
N GLY A 241 -6.42 5.68 -3.13
CA GLY A 241 -6.24 4.80 -4.29
C GLY A 241 -6.74 3.36 -4.17
N ALA A 242 -6.41 2.54 -5.18
CA ALA A 242 -6.67 1.11 -5.29
C ALA A 242 -5.74 0.25 -4.42
N GLY A 243 -4.56 0.80 -4.10
CA GLY A 243 -3.75 0.30 -3.01
C GLY A 243 -4.40 0.67 -1.68
N GLU A 244 -4.62 -0.34 -0.83
CA GLU A 244 -4.79 -0.01 0.57
C GLU A 244 -3.44 0.52 1.08
N ALA A 245 -3.43 1.77 1.53
CA ALA A 245 -2.42 2.29 2.44
C ALA A 245 -2.50 1.45 3.72
N PHE A 246 -1.89 0.26 3.71
CA PHE A 246 -1.90 -0.61 4.87
C PHE A 246 -0.81 -0.21 5.84
N THR A 247 -1.27 0.21 7.02
CA THR A 247 -0.61 -0.05 8.30
C THR A 247 -0.11 -1.50 8.32
N VAL A 248 1.20 -1.72 8.44
CA VAL A 248 1.74 -3.06 8.73
C VAL A 248 2.11 -3.13 10.21
N VAL A 249 1.35 -3.93 10.97
CA VAL A 249 1.83 -4.52 12.23
C VAL A 249 2.20 -5.97 11.94
N GLY A 250 3.49 -6.32 12.04
CA GLY A 250 3.94 -7.71 11.91
C GLY A 250 5.37 -7.94 12.40
N PRO A 251 5.62 -8.95 13.27
CA PRO A 251 6.93 -9.18 13.89
C PRO A 251 7.87 -10.04 13.02
N LYS A 252 9.18 -9.78 13.20
CA LYS A 252 10.37 -10.57 12.81
C LYS A 252 10.31 -11.36 11.49
N GLY A 253 10.86 -10.74 10.45
CA GLY A 253 11.57 -11.44 9.38
C GLY A 253 10.75 -11.81 8.15
N GLN A 254 10.27 -10.82 7.40
CA GLN A 254 10.01 -10.93 5.97
C GLN A 254 10.34 -9.61 5.25
N PHE A 255 10.90 -9.72 4.05
CA PHE A 255 11.18 -8.58 3.17
C PHE A 255 9.93 -8.21 2.38
N ALA A 256 9.37 -7.03 2.67
CA ALA A 256 8.59 -6.14 1.79
C ALA A 256 8.05 -4.95 2.64
N PRO A 257 7.99 -3.69 2.16
CA PRO A 257 8.83 -3.04 1.16
C PRO A 257 9.30 -1.62 1.60
N GLY A 258 10.44 -1.15 1.07
CA GLY A 258 11.21 -0.11 1.74
C GLY A 258 11.82 -0.66 3.04
N THR A 259 13.09 -1.04 3.06
CA THR A 259 13.64 -1.68 4.27
C THR A 259 14.18 -0.65 5.23
N PHE A 260 13.78 -0.77 6.49
CA PHE A 260 14.38 -0.05 7.60
C PHE A 260 15.28 -1.02 8.35
N GLY A 261 16.51 -0.62 8.59
CA GLY A 261 17.42 -1.28 9.51
C GLY A 261 17.84 -0.30 10.58
N ILE A 262 17.91 -0.73 11.83
CA ILE A 262 18.42 0.11 12.93
C ILE A 262 19.69 -0.53 13.48
N GLU A 263 20.78 0.24 13.53
CA GLU A 263 22.05 -0.26 14.05
C GLU A 263 21.89 -0.73 15.50
N GLY A 264 22.00 -2.03 15.75
CA GLY A 264 21.96 -2.63 17.09
C GLY A 264 20.56 -2.87 17.66
N ALA A 265 19.48 -2.67 16.88
CA ALA A 265 18.11 -2.83 17.36
C ALA A 265 17.26 -3.77 16.50
N ASP A 266 16.28 -4.41 17.13
CA ASP A 266 15.27 -5.26 16.49
C ASP A 266 14.00 -4.44 16.24
N ILE A 267 13.59 -4.30 14.98
CA ILE A 267 12.32 -3.64 14.63
C ILE A 267 11.12 -4.57 14.93
N GLU A 268 10.12 -4.04 15.63
CA GLU A 268 8.84 -4.69 15.89
C GLU A 268 7.80 -4.34 14.82
N SER A 269 7.67 -3.05 14.49
CA SER A 269 6.70 -2.58 13.49
C SER A 269 7.19 -1.32 12.79
N VAL A 270 6.69 -1.11 11.57
CA VAL A 270 6.89 0.09 10.76
C VAL A 270 5.52 0.51 10.25
N GLU A 271 5.09 1.71 10.61
CA GLU A 271 3.82 2.30 10.20
C GLU A 271 4.08 3.55 9.37
N TYR A 272 3.58 3.58 8.14
CA TYR A 272 3.50 4.82 7.37
C TYR A 272 2.29 5.62 7.86
N LEU A 273 2.51 6.87 8.26
CA LEU A 273 1.46 7.73 8.77
C LEU A 273 0.63 8.30 7.61
N GLY A 274 -0.65 8.60 7.87
CA GLY A 274 -1.60 9.09 6.85
C GLY A 274 -1.32 10.49 6.30
N ASP A 275 -0.19 11.09 6.64
CA ASP A 275 0.31 12.33 6.02
C ASP A 275 1.13 12.08 4.75
N ASN A 276 1.33 10.81 4.38
CA ASN A 276 2.12 10.33 3.24
C ASN A 276 3.59 10.77 3.26
N ARG A 277 4.11 11.22 4.40
CA ARG A 277 5.45 11.81 4.54
C ARG A 277 6.18 11.31 5.77
N SER A 278 5.50 10.65 6.68
CA SER A 278 6.07 10.22 7.95
C SER A 278 5.97 8.71 8.14
N VAL A 279 6.96 8.15 8.83
CA VAL A 279 7.02 6.73 9.22
C VAL A 279 7.29 6.66 10.71
N GLN A 280 6.48 5.90 11.42
CA GLN A 280 6.68 5.54 12.81
C GLN A 280 7.23 4.11 12.90
N ILE A 281 8.34 3.93 13.60
CA ILE A 281 8.98 2.64 13.82
C ILE A 281 8.97 2.32 15.30
N VAL A 282 8.48 1.13 15.67
CA VAL A 282 8.62 0.59 17.02
C VAL A 282 9.75 -0.43 17.00
N ALA A 283 10.74 -0.25 17.87
CA ALA A 283 11.93 -1.12 17.92
C ALA A 283 12.43 -1.37 19.35
N TYR A 284 13.20 -2.45 19.53
CA TYR A 284 13.81 -2.84 20.80
C TYR A 284 15.34 -2.81 20.70
N GLY A 285 16.01 -2.46 21.80
CA GLY A 285 17.47 -2.51 21.88
C GLY A 285 18.20 -1.23 21.48
N ILE A 286 17.48 -0.11 21.36
CA ILE A 286 18.09 1.20 21.15
C ILE A 286 18.59 1.74 22.50
N GLU A 287 19.91 1.73 22.69
CA GLU A 287 20.56 2.16 23.94
C GLU A 287 21.06 3.62 23.89
N SER A 288 20.89 4.31 22.76
CA SER A 288 21.32 5.70 22.52
C SER A 288 20.15 6.67 22.41
N LYS A 289 20.44 7.97 22.58
CA LYS A 289 19.47 9.06 22.35
C LYS A 289 19.20 9.35 20.87
N GLU A 290 19.92 8.68 20.00
CA GLU A 290 19.80 8.77 18.55
C GLU A 290 19.81 7.36 17.98
N ALA A 291 18.93 7.09 17.03
CA ALA A 291 18.92 5.85 16.26
C ALA A 291 19.51 6.12 14.87
N LYS A 292 20.41 5.24 14.42
CA LYS A 292 20.87 5.23 13.03
C LYS A 292 20.00 4.27 12.25
N VAL A 293 19.18 4.84 11.36
CA VAL A 293 18.21 4.10 10.56
C VAL A 293 18.72 4.04 9.13
N THR A 294 19.07 2.86 8.66
CA THR A 294 19.37 2.61 7.25
C THR A 294 18.05 2.40 6.50
N ILE A 295 17.87 3.10 5.39
CA ILE A 295 16.71 2.96 4.50
C ILE A 295 17.15 2.49 3.12
N ASN A 296 16.32 1.66 2.48
CA ASN A 296 16.51 1.19 1.11
C ASN A 296 15.17 1.09 0.38
N GLY A 297 15.13 1.43 -0.91
CA GLY A 297 13.94 1.23 -1.75
C GLY A 297 12.77 2.17 -1.45
N ILE A 298 13.01 3.27 -0.72
CA ILE A 298 12.02 4.35 -0.54
C ILE A 298 12.11 5.30 -1.73
N ARG A 299 10.97 5.74 -2.26
CA ARG A 299 10.91 6.68 -3.39
C ARG A 299 10.18 7.97 -3.01
N ASP A 300 10.48 9.07 -3.70
CA ASP A 300 9.77 10.34 -3.54
C ASP A 300 8.49 10.43 -4.39
N ALA A 301 7.81 11.58 -4.35
CA ALA A 301 6.60 11.86 -5.12
C ALA A 301 6.82 11.79 -6.64
N GLY A 302 8.04 12.06 -7.10
CA GLY A 302 8.46 11.97 -8.50
C GLY A 302 9.00 10.60 -8.89
N ASN A 303 8.80 9.57 -8.05
CA ASN A 303 9.31 8.21 -8.24
C ASN A 303 10.84 8.09 -8.25
N ASN A 304 11.58 9.10 -7.79
CA ASN A 304 13.03 8.99 -7.65
C ASN A 304 13.35 8.14 -6.43
N GLU A 305 14.18 7.12 -6.61
CA GLU A 305 14.63 6.29 -5.50
C GLU A 305 15.63 7.05 -4.63
N ILE A 306 15.37 7.09 -3.33
CA ILE A 306 16.37 7.52 -2.35
C ILE A 306 17.54 6.54 -2.45
N ALA A 307 18.76 7.09 -2.52
CA ALA A 307 19.97 6.28 -2.67
C ALA A 307 20.01 5.12 -1.68
N ALA A 308 20.35 3.93 -2.18
CA ALA A 308 20.49 2.74 -1.36
C ALA A 308 21.46 2.98 -0.18
N ASP A 309 21.16 2.32 0.94
CA ASP A 309 21.88 2.39 2.20
C ASP A 309 21.97 3.82 2.79
N THR A 310 20.98 4.66 2.50
CA THR A 310 20.88 5.99 3.13
C THR A 310 20.72 5.83 4.64
N ILE A 311 21.57 6.49 5.42
CA ILE A 311 21.52 6.46 6.89
C ILE A 311 20.93 7.77 7.40
N LEU A 312 19.81 7.66 8.10
CA LEU A 312 19.17 8.73 8.86
C LEU A 312 19.60 8.64 10.32
N VAL A 313 19.90 9.78 10.93
CA VAL A 313 20.15 9.88 12.38
C VAL A 313 18.94 10.54 13.01
N VAL A 314 18.17 9.76 13.75
CA VAL A 314 16.86 10.17 14.26
C VAL A 314 16.93 10.29 15.78
N PRO A 315 16.53 11.42 16.38
CA PRO A 315 16.45 11.54 17.83
C PRO A 315 15.37 10.60 18.38
N VAL A 316 15.64 10.00 19.53
CA VAL A 316 14.72 9.08 20.20
C VAL A 316 14.10 9.77 21.41
N GLU A 317 12.78 9.96 21.38
CA GLU A 317 12.03 10.40 22.56
C GLU A 317 11.61 9.17 23.37
N GLN A 318 12.31 8.89 24.48
CA GLN A 318 11.85 7.87 25.41
C GLN A 318 10.65 8.41 26.22
N GLU A 319 9.44 7.94 25.93
CA GLU A 319 8.29 8.13 26.83
C GLU A 319 8.53 7.34 28.13
N GLY A 320 8.67 8.07 29.24
CA GLY A 320 8.84 7.51 30.57
C GLY A 320 10.32 7.33 30.94
N GLY A 321 10.80 8.14 31.87
CA GLY A 321 12.16 8.00 32.42
C GLY A 321 12.40 6.59 32.97
N SER A 322 13.68 6.18 33.02
CA SER A 322 14.11 4.86 33.48
C SER A 322 13.35 4.42 34.73
N VAL A 323 12.36 3.54 34.53
CA VAL A 323 11.66 2.93 35.65
C VAL A 323 12.61 1.89 36.22
N GLU A 324 13.12 2.14 37.42
CA GLU A 324 14.04 1.21 38.08
C GLU A 324 13.32 -0.16 38.23
N PRO A 325 13.90 -1.27 37.74
CA PRO A 325 13.24 -2.56 37.78
C PRO A 325 12.90 -2.95 39.23
N PRO A 326 11.80 -3.67 39.46
CA PRO A 326 11.37 -4.00 40.80
C PRO A 326 12.38 -4.98 41.41
N VAL A 327 13.04 -4.57 42.50
CA VAL A 327 14.04 -5.41 43.16
C VAL A 327 13.35 -6.35 44.14
N VAL A 328 13.48 -7.65 43.89
CA VAL A 328 12.98 -8.73 44.74
C VAL A 328 14.05 -9.16 45.73
N MET A 329 13.70 -9.21 47.01
CA MET A 329 14.54 -9.74 48.08
C MET A 329 13.99 -11.07 48.56
N ILE A 330 14.82 -12.12 48.53
CA ILE A 330 14.45 -13.44 49.03
C ILE A 330 15.31 -13.78 50.25
N THR A 331 14.67 -14.00 51.39
CA THR A 331 15.35 -14.43 52.62
C THR A 331 14.81 -15.75 53.12
N LYS A 332 15.66 -16.54 53.79
CA LYS A 332 15.28 -17.82 54.38
C LYS A 332 15.48 -17.76 55.89
N SER A 333 14.41 -18.01 56.64
CA SER A 333 14.46 -18.06 58.11
C SER A 333 13.55 -19.16 58.63
N ALA A 334 14.05 -20.00 59.53
CA ALA A 334 13.27 -21.02 60.26
C ALA A 334 12.32 -21.89 59.40
N GLY A 335 12.72 -22.30 58.20
CA GLY A 335 11.90 -23.14 57.31
C GLY A 335 10.88 -22.38 56.46
N VAL A 336 10.89 -21.04 56.50
CA VAL A 336 10.04 -20.16 55.70
C VAL A 336 10.91 -19.38 54.71
N LEU A 337 10.44 -19.26 53.47
CA LEU A 337 10.95 -18.34 52.46
C LEU A 337 10.14 -17.04 52.54
N ILE A 338 10.80 -15.90 52.66
CA ILE A 338 10.16 -14.57 52.65
C ILE A 338 10.56 -13.89 51.34
N ILE A 339 9.56 -13.51 50.54
CA ILE A 339 9.72 -12.81 49.26
C ILE A 339 9.16 -11.40 49.43
N ASP A 340 9.99 -10.39 49.22
CA ASP A 340 9.62 -8.99 49.37
C ASP A 340 10.03 -8.17 48.13
N THR A 341 9.33 -7.08 47.85
CA THR A 341 9.66 -6.14 46.76
C THR A 341 9.99 -4.77 47.35
N THR A 342 11.15 -4.21 46.97
CA THR A 342 11.53 -2.84 47.39
C THR A 342 11.03 -1.76 46.43
N GLY A 343 10.53 -2.16 45.26
CA GLY A 343 9.79 -1.35 44.30
C GLY A 343 8.82 -2.23 43.49
N GLY A 344 7.68 -1.68 43.09
CA GLY A 344 6.61 -2.42 42.39
C GLY A 344 5.76 -3.35 43.27
N THR A 345 4.87 -4.11 42.64
CA THR A 345 3.89 -5.00 43.28
C THR A 345 4.18 -6.48 42.96
N LEU A 346 4.06 -7.36 43.96
CA LEU A 346 4.18 -8.82 43.77
C LEU A 346 2.84 -9.42 43.33
N GLN A 347 2.88 -10.28 42.31
CA GLN A 347 1.71 -10.96 41.75
C GLN A 347 1.91 -12.46 41.70
N SER A 348 0.81 -13.23 41.77
CA SER A 348 0.79 -14.68 41.60
C SER A 348 -0.19 -15.14 40.50
N ALA A 349 0.11 -16.29 39.89
CA ALA A 349 -0.74 -16.96 38.90
C ALA A 349 -0.64 -18.49 38.99
N PRO A 350 -1.68 -19.23 38.56
CA PRO A 350 -1.64 -20.70 38.51
C PRO A 350 -0.75 -21.26 37.38
N SER A 351 -0.40 -20.44 36.38
CA SER A 351 0.54 -20.75 35.30
C SER A 351 1.30 -19.49 34.88
N VAL A 352 2.40 -19.63 34.13
CA VAL A 352 3.21 -18.49 33.61
C VAL A 352 2.37 -17.51 32.77
N ILE A 353 1.31 -18.00 32.12
CA ILE A 353 0.39 -17.21 31.28
C ILE A 353 -0.98 -17.00 31.92
N GLY A 354 -1.15 -17.40 33.19
CA GLY A 354 -2.43 -17.36 33.90
C GLY A 354 -2.84 -15.94 34.32
N PRO A 355 -4.09 -15.75 34.76
CA PRO A 355 -4.53 -14.45 35.28
C PRO A 355 -3.74 -14.11 36.54
N TRP A 356 -2.94 -13.05 36.46
CA TRP A 356 -2.12 -12.54 37.55
C TRP A 356 -2.96 -11.77 38.56
N LYS A 357 -2.68 -12.00 39.85
CA LYS A 357 -3.34 -11.29 40.96
C LYS A 357 -2.30 -10.80 41.95
N ASN A 358 -2.47 -9.57 42.44
CA ASN A 358 -1.63 -9.04 43.51
C ASN A 358 -1.70 -9.94 44.74
N VAL A 359 -0.57 -10.11 45.40
CA VAL A 359 -0.45 -10.84 46.68
C VAL A 359 0.19 -9.93 47.71
N ASP A 360 -0.08 -10.22 48.99
CA ASP A 360 0.46 -9.43 50.09
C ASP A 360 1.98 -9.54 50.15
N THR A 361 2.66 -8.39 50.18
CA THR A 361 4.11 -8.28 50.41
C THR A 361 4.37 -7.93 51.89
N PRO A 362 5.30 -8.62 52.57
CA PRO A 362 6.12 -9.73 52.10
C PRO A 362 5.38 -11.08 52.08
N LEU A 363 5.52 -11.85 50.99
CA LEU A 363 4.94 -13.17 50.83
C LEU A 363 5.76 -14.22 51.58
N GLN A 364 5.10 -15.05 52.40
CA GLN A 364 5.74 -16.10 53.19
C GLN A 364 5.35 -17.49 52.67
N LEU A 365 6.33 -18.31 52.29
CA LEU A 365 6.13 -19.68 51.81
C LEU A 365 6.77 -20.69 52.77
N ASN A 366 5.96 -21.63 53.27
CA ASN A 366 6.44 -22.72 54.10
C ASN A 366 7.15 -23.77 53.24
N LEU A 367 8.44 -24.01 53.49
CA LEU A 367 9.24 -24.93 52.69
C LEU A 367 8.80 -26.40 52.82
N ASN A 368 8.02 -26.73 53.84
CA ASN A 368 7.48 -28.07 54.05
C ASN A 368 6.16 -28.33 53.28
N GLU A 369 5.63 -27.32 52.57
CA GLU A 369 4.34 -27.36 51.87
C GLU A 369 4.47 -26.90 50.39
N LEU A 370 5.67 -27.02 49.82
CA LEU A 370 6.03 -26.49 48.49
C LEU A 370 5.37 -27.19 47.29
N ASP A 371 4.61 -28.26 47.55
CA ASP A 371 4.03 -29.17 46.57
C ASP A 371 2.92 -28.52 45.71
N ALA A 372 2.55 -27.27 46.00
CA ALA A 372 1.56 -26.47 45.28
C ALA A 372 2.09 -25.07 44.88
N ALA A 373 3.37 -24.96 44.50
CA ALA A 373 3.96 -23.67 44.13
C ALA A 373 3.29 -23.05 42.89
N GLY A 374 2.55 -21.96 43.10
CA GLY A 374 2.12 -21.05 42.03
C GLY A 374 3.30 -20.30 41.41
N PHE A 375 3.04 -19.60 40.31
CA PHE A 375 4.03 -18.73 39.66
C PHE A 375 3.94 -17.33 40.26
N PHE A 376 5.08 -16.66 40.46
CA PHE A 376 5.17 -15.33 41.04
C PHE A 376 5.99 -14.39 40.15
N ARG A 377 5.60 -13.11 40.08
CA ARG A 377 6.36 -12.06 39.39
C ARG A 377 6.26 -10.73 40.14
N ALA A 378 7.28 -9.89 40.02
CA ALA A 378 7.20 -8.48 40.42
C ALA A 378 6.95 -7.61 39.19
N VAL A 379 6.09 -6.60 39.31
CA VAL A 379 5.77 -5.65 38.24
C VAL A 379 5.91 -4.23 38.77
N VAL A 380 6.39 -3.31 37.95
CA VAL A 380 6.38 -1.89 38.31
C VAL A 380 4.97 -1.32 38.06
N GLU A 381 4.53 -0.38 38.89
CA GLU A 381 3.26 0.34 38.72
C GLU A 381 3.35 1.44 37.67
#